data_AF-A0A9E7SD60-F1
#
_entry.id   AF-A0A9E7SD60-F1
#
_cell.length_a   1.000
_cell.length_b   1.000
_cell.length_c   1.000
_cell.angle_alpha   90.00
_cell.angle_beta   90.00
_cell.angle_gamma   90.00
#
_symmetry.space_group_name_H-M   'P 1'
#
loop_
_entity.id
_entity.type
_entity.pdbx_description
1 polymer ?
#
loop_
_entity_poly.entity_id
_entity_poly.type
_entity_poly.pdbx_seq_one_letter_code
_entity_poly.pdbx_strand_id
1 'polypeptide(L)' 'MFVIDNTVLSNFAKVGKIHLLNLRVSGTIGVLGLGVKKGILTINEANEILREMIKKGFYSPVDDLKEIIKQY' A
#
# COMPACT_ATOMS: atom_id res chain seq x y z
N MET A 1 10.72 -1.93 10.92
CA MET A 1 10.00 -2.62 9.83
C MET A 1 8.92 -3.47 10.49
N PHE A 2 7.67 -3.02 10.48
CA PHE A 2 6.55 -3.85 10.94
C PHE A 2 6.11 -4.70 9.76
N VAL A 3 6.49 -5.97 9.74
CA VAL A 3 5.96 -6.94 8.78
C VAL A 3 4.61 -7.37 9.33
N ILE A 4 3.54 -6.72 8.86
CA ILE A 4 2.19 -7.21 9.08
C ILE A 4 1.94 -8.23 7.98
N ASP A 5 1.76 -9.49 8.37
CA ASP A 5 1.38 -10.57 7.47
C ASP A 5 0.12 -10.14 6.69
N ASN A 6 0.09 -10.44 5.38
CA ASN A 6 -1.06 -10.17 4.52
C ASN A 6 -2.34 -10.83 5.06
N THR A 7 -2.21 -11.90 5.84
CA THR A 7 -3.28 -12.58 6.57
C THR A 7 -3.92 -11.67 7.62
N VAL A 8 -3.11 -10.98 8.43
CA VAL A 8 -3.62 -10.05 9.46
C VAL A 8 -4.29 -8.85 8.78
N LEU A 9 -3.69 -8.31 7.73
CA LEU A 9 -4.25 -7.20 6.96
C LEU A 9 -5.59 -7.55 6.31
N SER A 10 -5.68 -8.70 5.62
CA SER A 10 -6.92 -9.13 4.98
C SER A 10 -8.03 -9.48 5.98
N ASN A 11 -7.71 -10.01 7.15
CA ASN A 11 -8.68 -10.25 8.22
C ASN A 11 -9.26 -8.94 8.77
N PHE A 12 -8.41 -7.96 9.09
CA PHE A 12 -8.87 -6.65 9.55
C PHE A 12 -9.64 -5.87 8.47
N ALA A 13 -9.29 -6.04 7.19
CA ALA A 13 -10.05 -5.52 6.06
C ALA A 13 -11.44 -6.17 5.97
N LYS A 14 -11.53 -7.51 6.04
CA LYS A 14 -12.80 -8.25 6.01
C LYS A 14 -13.77 -7.83 7.11
N VAL A 15 -13.27 -7.45 8.28
CA VAL A 15 -14.11 -6.99 9.40
C VAL A 15 -14.26 -5.46 9.47
N GLY A 16 -13.73 -4.70 8.51
CA GLY A 16 -13.84 -3.24 8.46
C GLY A 16 -13.09 -2.50 9.58
N LYS A 17 -12.05 -3.12 10.16
CA LYS A 17 -11.31 -2.58 11.32
C LYS A 17 -9.87 -2.16 11.01
N ILE A 18 -9.55 -1.88 9.74
CA ILE A 18 -8.19 -1.48 9.32
C ILE A 18 -7.60 -0.31 10.11
N HIS A 19 -8.45 0.64 10.53
CA HIS A 19 -8.04 1.79 11.36
C HIS A 19 -7.38 1.39 12.69
N LEU A 20 -7.67 0.21 13.24
CA LEU A 20 -7.08 -0.29 14.49
C LEU A 20 -5.61 -0.65 14.35
N LEU A 21 -5.13 -0.94 13.14
CA LEU A 21 -3.73 -1.31 12.94
C LEU A 21 -2.78 -0.09 12.98
N ASN A 22 -3.32 1.14 12.96
CA ASN A 22 -2.58 2.42 12.96
C ASN A 22 -1.31 2.38 12.09
N LEU A 23 -1.43 1.77 10.91
CA LEU A 23 -0.27 1.47 10.08
C LEU A 23 0.18 2.71 9.33
N ARG A 24 1.41 3.14 9.61
CA ARG A 24 2.20 3.95 8.67
C ARG A 24 2.62 3.08 7.50
N VAL A 25 1.64 2.69 6.68
CA VAL A 25 1.73 1.96 5.42
C VAL A 25 2.80 0.85 5.39
N SER A 26 2.37 -0.40 5.56
CA SER A 26 3.22 -1.59 5.47
C SER A 26 2.94 -2.42 4.22
N GLY A 27 3.89 -3.29 3.84
CA GLY A 27 3.74 -4.23 2.72
C GLY A 27 4.09 -3.64 1.36
N THR A 28 3.63 -4.28 0.28
CA THR A 28 4.03 -3.97 -1.11
C THR A 28 3.71 -2.52 -1.52
N ILE A 29 2.61 -1.95 -1.03
CA ILE A 29 2.21 -0.55 -1.28
C ILE A 29 3.20 0.42 -0.61
N GLY A 30 3.67 0.10 0.59
CA GLY A 30 4.70 0.88 1.29
C GLY A 30 6.04 0.86 0.56
N VAL A 31 6.37 -0.25 -0.12
CA VAL A 31 7.58 -0.34 -0.97
C VAL A 31 7.47 0.59 -2.17
N LEU A 32 6.31 0.64 -2.84
CA LEU A 32 6.07 1.57 -3.94
C LEU A 32 6.18 3.03 -3.46
N GLY A 33 5.53 3.38 -2.35
CA GLY A 33 5.62 4.71 -1.75
C GLY A 33 7.07 5.09 -1.35
N LEU A 34 7.83 4.14 -0.81
CA LEU A 34 9.25 4.35 -0.49
C LEU A 34 10.12 4.55 -1.74
N GLY A 35 9.82 3.81 -2.82
CA GLY A 35 10.46 4.01 -4.12
C GLY A 35 10.25 5.41 -4.66
N VAL A 36 9.03 5.94 -4.54
CA VAL A 36 8.73 7.34 -4.91
C VAL A 36 9.49 8.32 -4.03
N LYS A 37 9.48 8.13 -2.71
CA LYS A 37 10.19 9.01 -1.77
C LYS A 37 11.71 9.05 -2.03
N LYS A 38 12.30 7.92 -2.42
CA LYS A 38 13.73 7.81 -2.74
C LYS A 38 14.08 8.29 -4.16
N GLY A 39 13.09 8.73 -4.95
CA GLY A 39 13.30 9.14 -6.35
C GLY A 39 13.65 7.98 -7.28
N ILE A 40 13.41 6.73 -6.86
CA ILE A 40 13.61 5.52 -7.68
C ILE A 40 12.46 5.35 -8.67
N LEU A 41 11.25 5.76 -8.28
CA LEU A 41 10.06 5.77 -9.11
C LEU A 41 9.46 7.17 -9.12
N THR A 42 8.84 7.56 -10.23
CA THR A 42 7.87 8.65 -10.24
C THR A 42 6.54 8.19 -9.63
N ILE A 43 5.73 9.14 -9.16
CA ILE A 43 4.39 8.82 -8.64
C ILE A 43 3.49 8.14 -9.69
N ASN A 44 3.68 8.50 -10.98
CA ASN A 44 2.91 7.92 -12.08
C ASN A 44 3.29 6.46 -12.32
N GLU A 45 4.59 6.16 -12.37
CA GLU A 45 5.08 4.79 -12.52
C GLU A 45 4.64 3.91 -11.35
N ALA A 46 4.72 4.42 -10.12
CA ALA A 46 4.29 3.68 -8.95
C ALA A 46 2.78 3.38 -8.97
N ASN A 47 1.94 4.34 -9.40
CA ASN A 47 0.51 4.15 -9.58
C ASN A 47 0.18 3.19 -10.74
N GLU A 48 0.97 3.19 -11.80
CA GLU A 48 0.81 2.25 -12.92
C GLU A 48 1.15 0.82 -12.49
N ILE A 49 2.24 0.62 -11.74
CA ILE A 49 2.57 -0.68 -11.14
C ILE A 49 1.44 -1.14 -10.23
N LEU A 50 0.91 -0.26 -9.37
CA LEU A 50 -0.21 -0.60 -8.48
C LEU A 50 -1.46 -1.05 -9.26
N ARG A 51 -1.81 -0.33 -10.34
CA ARG A 51 -2.93 -0.71 -11.21
C ARG A 51 -2.73 -2.06 -11.87
N GLU A 52 -1.53 -2.36 -12.36
CA GLU A 52 -1.21 -3.66 -12.95
C GLU A 52 -1.25 -4.79 -11.91
N MET A 53 -0.82 -4.53 -10.67
CA MET A 53 -0.96 -5.47 -9.57
C MET A 53 -2.44 -5.77 -9.27
N ILE A 54 -3.28 -4.73 -9.18
CA ILE A 54 -4.72 -4.87 -8.92
C ILE A 54 -5.40 -5.67 -10.03
N LYS A 55 -5.10 -5.38 -11.30
CA LYS A 55 -5.61 -6.16 -12.45
C LYS A 55 -5.26 -7.64 -12.36
N LYS A 56 -4.11 -7.98 -11.78
CA LYS A 56 -3.64 -9.36 -11.57
C LYS A 56 -4.17 -9.99 -10.27
N GLY A 57 -5.10 -9.34 -9.57
CA GLY A 57 -5.75 -9.87 -8.38
C GLY A 57 -5.14 -9.45 -7.05
N PHE A 58 -4.19 -8.49 -7.03
CA PHE A 58 -3.70 -7.91 -5.78
C PHE A 58 -4.80 -7.06 -5.14
N TYR A 59 -5.18 -7.39 -3.91
CA TYR A 59 -6.05 -6.54 -3.11
C TYR A 59 -5.26 -5.32 -2.61
N SER A 60 -5.66 -4.13 -3.07
CA SER A 60 -5.15 -2.87 -2.56
C SER A 60 -6.27 -2.11 -1.85
N PRO A 61 -6.07 -1.62 -0.61
CA PRO A 61 -7.01 -0.74 0.07
C PRO A 61 -7.05 0.68 -0.50
N VAL A 62 -6.13 1.03 -1.41
CA VAL A 62 -6.04 2.33 -2.09
C VAL A 62 -5.84 2.12 -3.60
N ASP A 63 -6.34 3.05 -4.40
CA ASP A 63 -6.16 3.08 -5.86
C ASP A 63 -5.21 4.20 -6.32
N ASP A 64 -4.86 5.15 -5.44
CA ASP A 64 -3.83 6.17 -5.65
C ASP A 64 -2.83 6.24 -4.47
N LEU A 65 -1.54 6.07 -4.77
CA LEU A 65 -0.44 6.18 -3.81
C LEU A 65 -0.26 7.60 -3.24
N LYS A 66 -0.88 8.64 -3.80
CA LYS A 66 -0.90 9.98 -3.18
C LYS A 66 -1.52 9.97 -1.78
N GLU A 67 -2.47 9.08 -1.52
CA GLU A 67 -3.11 8.93 -0.20
C GLU A 67 -2.14 8.38 0.85
N ILE A 68 -1.16 7.61 0.38
CA ILE A 68 -0.12 6.95 1.17
C ILE A 68 1.05 7.90 1.46
N ILE A 69 1.48 8.68 0.47
CA ILE A 69 2.68 9.54 0.57
C ILE A 69 2.49 10.68 1.58
N LYS A 70 1.25 11.14 1.82
CA LYS A 70 0.96 12.15 2.85
C LYS A 70 1.36 11.73 4.28
N GLN A 71 1.62 10.45 4.51
CA GLN A 71 1.91 9.89 5.83
C GLN A 71 3.41 9.63 6.09
N TYR A 72 4.30 10.02 5.17
CA TYR A 72 5.76 9.84 5.23
C TYR A 72 6.53 11.16 5.20
#